data_AF-A0A6P6W2D0-F1
#
_entry.id   AF-A0A6P6W2D0-F1
#
_cell.length_a   1.000
_cell.length_b   1.000
_cell.length_c   1.000
_cell.angle_alpha   90.00
_cell.angle_beta   90.00
_cell.angle_gamma   90.00
#
_symmetry.space_group_name_H-M   'P 1'
#
loop_
_entity.id
_entity.type
_entity.pdbx_description
1 polymer ?
#
loop_
_entity_poly.entity_id
_entity_poly.type
_entity_poly.pdbx_seq_one_letter_code
_entity_poly.pdbx_strand_id
1 'polypeptide(L)'
;MNTNIAYYSAMLETESQGSPITKELWHEGDNRTLSKHAKDVRANNPSAEQNMQETFGEGLVSCTVEELQQLERQLERSVNCIRARKMQVFQEQIEKLKEKEKVLEAENDKLLEKCGAEPPQTSKENTEIVPCTESSEVSDVETGLFIGPPERRNKLVLKN
;
A
#
# COMPACT_ATOMS: atom_id res chain seq x y z
N MET A 1 -19.00 -33.81 -14.87
CA MET A 1 -19.92 -33.01 -14.05
C MET A 1 -19.11 -31.89 -13.39
N ASN A 2 -19.12 -30.69 -13.95
CA ASN A 2 -18.64 -29.47 -13.27
C ASN A 2 -19.73 -28.40 -13.43
N THR A 3 -20.89 -28.66 -12.85
CA THR A 3 -22.04 -27.77 -12.82
C THR A 3 -21.75 -26.46 -12.09
N ASN A 4 -20.74 -26.44 -11.21
CA ASN A 4 -20.38 -25.27 -10.43
C ASN A 4 -19.67 -24.18 -11.27
N ILE A 5 -18.80 -24.57 -12.19
CA ILE A 5 -18.08 -23.62 -13.08
C ILE A 5 -19.07 -22.96 -14.05
N ALA A 6 -19.99 -23.74 -14.63
CA ALA A 6 -21.02 -23.22 -15.52
C ALA A 6 -21.95 -22.20 -14.82
N TYR A 7 -22.23 -22.40 -13.52
CA TYR A 7 -23.05 -21.48 -12.73
C TYR A 7 -22.36 -20.13 -12.50
N TYR A 8 -21.07 -20.12 -12.14
CA TYR A 8 -20.32 -18.88 -11.95
C TYR A 8 -20.01 -18.15 -13.25
N SER A 9 -19.77 -18.87 -14.35
CA SER A 9 -19.60 -18.25 -15.68
C SER A 9 -20.89 -17.58 -16.17
N ALA A 10 -22.05 -18.23 -16.03
CA ALA A 10 -23.33 -17.66 -16.44
C ALA A 10 -23.74 -16.44 -15.59
N MET A 11 -23.40 -16.44 -14.30
CA MET A 11 -23.73 -15.34 -13.38
C MET A 11 -22.88 -14.09 -13.58
N LEU A 12 -21.65 -14.24 -14.13
CA LEU A 12 -20.79 -13.10 -14.48
C LEU A 12 -21.08 -12.56 -15.89
N GLU A 13 -21.64 -13.39 -16.78
CA GLU A 13 -22.01 -12.97 -18.15
C GLU A 13 -23.33 -12.18 -18.20
N THR A 14 -24.22 -12.33 -17.21
CA THR A 14 -25.50 -11.60 -17.13
C THR A 14 -25.36 -10.14 -16.71
N GLU A 15 -24.24 -9.73 -16.11
CA GLU A 15 -23.98 -8.32 -15.78
C GLU A 15 -23.51 -7.50 -16.99
N SER A 16 -23.13 -8.15 -18.11
CA SER A 16 -22.63 -7.46 -19.30
C SER A 16 -23.69 -7.14 -20.36
N GLN A 17 -24.94 -7.61 -20.20
CA GLN A 17 -26.03 -7.39 -21.17
C GLN A 17 -27.14 -6.50 -20.59
N GLY A 18 -26.75 -5.44 -19.87
CA GLY A 18 -27.64 -4.29 -19.68
C GLY A 18 -27.84 -3.56 -21.02
N SER A 19 -29.10 -3.30 -21.38
CA SER A 19 -29.52 -2.63 -22.62
C SER A 19 -28.68 -1.37 -22.93
N PRO A 20 -28.34 -1.05 -24.20
CA PRO A 20 -27.48 0.09 -24.55
C PRO A 20 -27.96 1.44 -23.97
N ILE A 21 -29.28 1.55 -23.76
CA ILE A 21 -29.94 2.74 -23.21
C ILE A 21 -29.55 3.01 -21.74
N THR A 22 -29.11 2.01 -20.98
CA THR A 22 -28.79 2.20 -19.55
C THR A 22 -27.33 2.55 -19.28
N LYS A 23 -26.43 2.56 -20.29
CA LYS A 23 -25.04 3.00 -20.10
C LYS A 23 -24.80 4.48 -20.43
N GLU A 24 -25.58 5.07 -21.35
CA GLU A 24 -25.39 6.48 -21.73
C GLU A 24 -26.09 7.48 -20.79
N LEU A 25 -27.11 7.07 -20.04
CA LEU A 25 -27.90 7.99 -19.21
C LEU A 25 -27.34 8.24 -17.79
N TRP A 26 -26.37 7.45 -17.31
CA TRP A 26 -25.92 7.46 -15.90
C TRP A 26 -24.48 7.92 -15.67
N HIS A 27 -23.79 8.46 -16.68
CA HIS A 27 -22.37 8.82 -16.52
C HIS A 27 -22.05 10.30 -16.80
N GLU A 28 -22.81 10.99 -17.64
CA GLU A 28 -22.46 12.36 -18.07
C GLU A 28 -23.17 13.46 -17.24
N GLY A 29 -24.35 13.16 -16.70
CA GLY A 29 -25.10 14.05 -15.78
C GLY A 29 -24.55 14.00 -14.36
N ASP A 30 -24.18 12.80 -13.90
CA ASP A 30 -23.79 12.53 -12.52
C ASP A 30 -22.43 13.13 -12.15
N ASN A 31 -21.46 13.15 -13.06
CA ASN A 31 -20.16 13.75 -12.74
C ASN A 31 -20.26 15.29 -12.63
N ARG A 32 -21.07 15.94 -13.46
CA ARG A 32 -21.31 17.39 -13.37
C ARG A 32 -22.08 17.78 -12.11
N THR A 33 -23.10 17.02 -11.73
CA THR A 33 -23.86 17.27 -10.50
C THR A 33 -23.03 16.98 -9.25
N LEU A 34 -22.25 15.89 -9.24
CA LEU A 34 -21.30 15.58 -8.16
C LEU A 34 -20.21 16.64 -8.05
N SER A 35 -19.66 17.11 -9.18
CA SER A 35 -18.67 18.19 -9.19
C SER A 35 -19.25 19.50 -8.65
N LYS A 36 -20.49 19.83 -9.03
CA LYS A 36 -21.19 20.99 -8.51
C LYS A 36 -21.43 20.86 -7.00
N HIS A 37 -21.94 19.72 -6.55
CA HIS A 37 -22.19 19.45 -5.13
C HIS A 37 -20.90 19.47 -4.31
N ALA A 38 -19.80 18.90 -4.81
CA ALA A 38 -18.51 18.95 -4.14
C ALA A 38 -17.97 20.38 -3.99
N LYS A 39 -18.16 21.23 -5.02
CA LYS A 39 -17.83 22.66 -4.95
C LYS A 39 -18.72 23.40 -3.96
N ASP A 40 -20.01 23.08 -3.92
CA ASP A 40 -20.96 23.71 -3.00
C ASP A 40 -20.67 23.31 -1.55
N VAL A 41 -20.41 22.03 -1.26
CA VAL A 41 -20.01 21.55 0.08
C VAL A 41 -18.72 22.20 0.55
N ARG A 42 -17.76 22.33 -0.38
CA ARG A 42 -16.49 23.02 -0.16
C ARG A 42 -16.73 24.49 0.22
N ALA A 43 -17.39 25.26 -0.65
CA ALA A 43 -17.72 26.67 -0.42
C ALA A 43 -18.54 26.92 0.86
N ASN A 44 -19.38 25.95 1.26
CA ASN A 44 -20.19 26.04 2.48
C ASN A 44 -19.44 25.65 3.77
N ASN A 45 -18.20 25.16 3.69
CA ASN A 45 -17.40 24.78 4.86
C ASN A 45 -15.95 25.31 4.81
N PRO A 46 -15.78 26.65 4.76
CA PRO A 46 -14.46 27.28 4.59
C PRO A 46 -13.50 27.01 5.75
N SER A 47 -14.01 26.83 6.97
CA SER A 47 -13.18 26.52 8.13
C SER A 47 -12.54 25.14 8.02
N ALA A 48 -13.25 24.13 7.49
CA ALA A 48 -12.68 22.82 7.26
C ALA A 48 -11.59 22.85 6.18
N GLU A 49 -11.81 23.62 5.11
CA GLU A 49 -10.80 23.80 4.05
C GLU A 49 -9.54 24.48 4.57
N GLN A 50 -9.69 25.55 5.35
CA GLN A 50 -8.58 26.26 5.95
C GLN A 50 -7.78 25.34 6.89
N ASN A 51 -8.47 24.59 7.76
CA ASN A 51 -7.79 23.60 8.62
C ASN A 51 -7.04 22.54 7.79
N MET A 52 -7.62 22.06 6.68
CA MET A 52 -6.91 21.14 5.79
C MET A 52 -5.64 21.79 5.23
N GLN A 53 -5.74 22.98 4.66
CA GLN A 53 -4.60 23.73 4.13
C GLN A 53 -3.49 23.90 5.17
N GLU A 54 -3.85 24.35 6.38
CA GLU A 54 -2.93 24.50 7.49
C GLU A 54 -2.26 23.17 7.86
N THR A 55 -3.01 22.06 7.94
CA THR A 55 -2.41 20.73 8.18
C THR A 55 -1.48 20.25 7.07
N PHE A 56 -1.64 20.76 5.84
CA PHE A 56 -0.71 20.53 4.74
C PHE A 56 0.44 21.55 4.67
N GLY A 57 0.50 22.49 5.61
CA GLY A 57 1.53 23.52 5.71
C GLY A 57 1.28 24.75 4.83
N GLU A 58 0.07 24.92 4.29
CA GLU A 58 -0.34 26.08 3.51
C GLU A 58 -0.93 27.17 4.43
N GLY A 59 -0.76 28.45 4.07
CA GLY A 59 -1.44 29.54 4.78
C GLY A 59 -0.95 29.86 6.20
N LEU A 60 0.15 29.26 6.66
CA LEU A 60 0.63 29.35 8.04
C LEU A 60 1.08 30.74 8.51
N VAL A 61 1.27 31.71 7.60
CA VAL A 61 1.79 33.06 7.91
C VAL A 61 0.84 33.83 8.84
N SER A 62 -0.47 33.55 8.77
CA SER A 62 -1.47 34.17 9.64
C SER A 62 -1.67 33.45 10.97
N CYS A 63 -1.07 32.27 11.17
CA CYS A 63 -1.24 31.48 12.38
C CYS A 63 -0.43 32.08 13.54
N THR A 64 -1.04 32.08 14.72
CA THR A 64 -0.37 32.37 15.98
C THR A 64 0.53 31.21 16.42
N VAL A 65 1.43 31.48 17.37
CA VAL A 65 2.33 30.44 17.90
C VAL A 65 1.53 29.32 18.57
N GLU A 66 0.46 29.66 19.28
CA GLU A 66 -0.43 28.71 19.95
C GLU A 66 -1.15 27.79 18.96
N GLU A 67 -1.63 28.33 17.85
CA GLU A 67 -2.28 27.58 16.76
C GLU A 67 -1.27 26.64 16.08
N LEU A 68 -0.06 27.11 15.79
CA LEU A 68 1.01 26.28 15.22
C LEU A 68 1.38 25.11 16.14
N GLN A 69 1.49 25.35 17.45
CA GLN A 69 1.75 24.27 18.41
C GLN A 69 0.58 23.28 18.50
N GLN A 70 -0.66 23.73 18.36
CA GLN A 70 -1.82 22.85 18.31
C GLN A 70 -1.79 21.99 17.05
N LEU A 71 -1.47 22.58 15.91
CA LEU A 71 -1.33 21.91 14.63
C LEU A 71 -0.25 20.81 14.69
N GLU A 72 0.92 21.14 15.23
CA GLU A 72 2.02 20.19 15.44
C GLU A 72 1.55 18.98 16.27
N ARG A 73 0.91 19.22 17.41
CA ARG A 73 0.37 18.13 18.26
C ARG A 73 -0.70 17.29 17.54
N GLN A 74 -1.50 17.90 16.66
CA GLN A 74 -2.49 17.16 15.88
C GLN A 74 -1.82 16.27 14.82
N LEU A 75 -0.81 16.79 14.12
CA LEU A 75 -0.03 16.05 13.14
C LEU A 75 0.75 14.90 13.79
N GLU A 76 1.40 15.14 14.93
CA GLU A 76 2.11 14.12 15.66
C GLU A 76 1.19 12.95 16.05
N ARG A 77 0.02 13.26 16.61
CA ARG A 77 -0.98 12.24 16.97
C ARG A 77 -1.46 11.47 15.73
N SER A 78 -1.79 12.16 14.64
CA SER A 78 -2.32 11.50 13.44
C SER A 78 -1.29 10.57 12.81
N VAL A 79 -0.03 11.00 12.71
CA VAL A 79 1.08 10.19 12.20
C VAL A 79 1.32 8.97 13.09
N ASN A 80 1.29 9.13 14.41
CA ASN A 80 1.43 8.03 15.36
C ASN A 80 0.29 7.01 15.21
N CYS A 81 -0.96 7.46 15.06
CA CYS A 81 -2.10 6.59 14.80
C CYS A 81 -1.96 5.82 13.48
N ILE A 82 -1.55 6.50 12.40
CA ILE A 82 -1.32 5.86 11.09
C ILE A 82 -0.24 4.80 11.20
N ARG A 83 0.88 5.10 11.88
CA ARG A 83 1.99 4.15 12.07
C ARG A 83 1.53 2.93 12.86
N ALA A 84 0.84 3.14 13.98
CA ALA A 84 0.32 2.06 14.81
C ALA A 84 -0.63 1.15 14.01
N ARG A 85 -1.56 1.73 13.25
CA ARG A 85 -2.48 0.95 12.42
C ARG A 85 -1.76 0.18 11.31
N LYS A 86 -0.81 0.80 10.61
CA LYS A 86 0.00 0.12 9.60
C LYS A 86 0.77 -1.06 10.19
N MET A 87 1.39 -0.87 11.35
CA MET A 87 2.13 -1.91 12.05
C MET A 87 1.22 -3.08 12.44
N GLN A 88 0.03 -2.78 12.97
CA GLN A 88 -0.97 -3.81 13.29
C GLN A 88 -1.36 -4.63 12.05
N VAL A 89 -1.69 -3.96 10.94
CA VAL A 89 -2.08 -4.64 9.70
C VAL A 89 -0.95 -5.52 9.15
N PHE A 90 0.29 -5.04 9.20
CA PHE A 90 1.44 -5.85 8.78
C PHE A 90 1.67 -7.05 9.69
N GLN A 91 1.51 -6.88 11.00
CA GLN A 91 1.62 -7.98 11.94
C GLN A 91 0.58 -9.08 11.65
N GLU A 92 -0.68 -8.69 11.42
CA GLU A 92 -1.76 -9.62 11.03
C GLU A 92 -1.42 -10.35 9.71
N GLN A 93 -0.82 -9.65 8.74
CA GLN A 93 -0.40 -10.26 7.47
C GLN A 93 0.77 -11.24 7.65
N ILE A 94 1.76 -10.89 8.46
CA ILE A 94 2.90 -11.75 8.79
C ILE A 94 2.41 -13.04 9.45
N GLU A 95 1.49 -12.94 10.41
CA GLU A 95 0.92 -14.10 11.11
C GLU A 95 0.16 -15.01 10.15
N LYS A 96 -0.65 -14.44 9.26
CA LYS A 96 -1.35 -15.21 8.22
C LYS A 96 -0.38 -15.95 7.28
N LEU A 97 0.73 -15.31 6.92
CA LEU A 97 1.76 -15.94 6.07
C LEU A 97 2.49 -17.06 6.80
N LYS A 98 2.85 -16.88 8.08
CA LYS A 98 3.45 -17.93 8.91
C LYS A 98 2.55 -19.14 9.06
N GLU A 99 1.23 -18.93 9.19
CA GLU A 99 0.30 -20.04 9.26
C GLU A 99 0.21 -20.77 7.91
N LYS A 100 0.18 -20.04 6.80
CA LYS A 100 0.21 -20.63 5.45
C LYS A 100 1.50 -21.41 5.20
N GLU A 101 2.64 -20.90 5.65
CA GLU A 101 3.93 -21.58 5.58
C GLU A 101 3.88 -22.94 6.28
N LYS A 102 3.38 -23.00 7.52
CA LYS A 102 3.23 -24.26 8.27
C LYS A 102 2.32 -25.26 7.57
N VAL A 103 1.19 -24.82 7.02
CA VAL A 103 0.26 -25.68 6.29
C VAL A 103 0.94 -26.27 5.05
N LEU A 104 1.71 -25.46 4.32
CA LEU A 104 2.44 -25.90 3.15
C LEU A 104 3.62 -26.83 3.50
N GLU A 105 4.35 -26.57 4.58
CA GLU A 105 5.41 -27.46 5.08
C GLU A 105 4.82 -28.85 5.39
N ALA A 106 3.69 -28.91 6.10
CA ALA A 106 3.01 -30.17 6.40
C ALA A 106 2.46 -30.89 5.15
N GLU A 107 1.94 -30.16 4.16
CA GLU A 107 1.50 -30.76 2.90
C GLU A 107 2.70 -31.31 2.09
N ASN A 108 3.81 -30.58 2.07
CA ASN A 108 5.02 -30.98 1.38
C ASN A 108 5.64 -32.25 1.99
N ASP A 109 5.73 -32.32 3.33
CA ASP A 109 6.20 -33.52 4.04
C ASP A 109 5.36 -34.75 3.68
N LYS A 110 4.03 -34.59 3.66
CA LYS A 110 3.10 -35.67 3.26
C LYS A 110 3.27 -36.08 1.79
N LEU A 111 3.66 -35.16 0.90
CA LEU A 111 3.93 -35.47 -0.49
C LEU A 111 5.29 -36.17 -0.65
N LEU A 112 6.31 -35.75 0.09
CA LEU A 112 7.63 -36.41 0.12
C LEU A 112 7.51 -37.87 0.55
N GLU A 113 6.74 -38.15 1.61
CA GLU A 113 6.44 -39.53 2.05
C GLU A 113 5.80 -40.37 0.94
N LYS A 114 4.89 -39.79 0.16
CA LYS A 114 4.21 -40.48 -0.94
C LYS A 114 5.10 -40.68 -2.17
N CYS A 115 6.02 -39.76 -2.42
CA CYS A 115 6.86 -39.75 -3.60
C CYS A 115 8.20 -40.49 -3.39
N GLY A 116 8.54 -40.87 -2.15
CA GLY A 116 9.80 -41.57 -1.83
C GLY A 116 11.06 -40.74 -2.10
N ALA A 117 10.92 -39.42 -2.15
CA ALA A 117 12.02 -38.48 -2.36
C ALA A 117 12.60 -38.00 -1.02
N GLU A 118 13.92 -37.91 -0.92
CA GLU A 118 14.61 -37.31 0.23
C GLU A 118 14.30 -35.80 0.32
N PRO A 119 14.14 -35.25 1.54
CA PRO A 119 13.84 -33.84 1.73
C PRO A 119 14.97 -32.93 1.19
N PRO A 120 14.65 -31.86 0.45
CA PRO A 120 15.62 -30.81 0.13
C PRO A 120 16.15 -30.20 1.43
N GLN A 121 17.47 -30.19 1.62
CA GLN A 121 18.09 -29.54 2.77
C GLN A 121 17.83 -28.02 2.71
N THR A 122 16.83 -27.57 3.46
CA THR A 122 16.62 -26.14 3.70
C THR A 122 17.51 -25.75 4.88
N SER A 123 18.64 -25.14 4.59
CA SER A 123 19.41 -24.42 5.60
C SER A 123 18.54 -23.27 6.10
N LYS A 124 17.91 -23.45 7.26
CA LYS A 124 17.24 -22.37 8.01
C LYS A 124 18.34 -21.43 8.51
N GLU A 125 18.77 -20.50 7.68
CA GLU A 125 19.58 -19.36 8.12
C GLU A 125 18.69 -18.44 8.95
N ASN A 126 18.64 -18.71 10.25
CA ASN A 126 18.31 -17.68 11.22
C ASN A 126 19.42 -16.62 11.12
N THR A 127 19.17 -15.55 10.36
CA THR A 127 19.96 -14.32 10.51
C THR A 127 19.61 -13.71 11.87
N GLU A 128 20.24 -14.24 12.92
CA GLU A 128 20.43 -13.53 14.18
C GLU A 128 21.10 -12.20 13.84
N ILE A 129 20.42 -11.10 14.13
CA ILE A 129 21.00 -9.77 14.04
C ILE A 129 21.99 -9.66 15.20
N VAL A 130 23.24 -10.07 14.97
CA VAL A 130 24.33 -9.88 15.90
C VAL A 130 24.66 -8.38 15.96
N PRO A 131 24.62 -7.72 17.13
CA PRO A 131 25.19 -6.39 17.27
C PRO A 131 26.72 -6.56 17.27
N CYS A 132 27.36 -6.34 16.12
CA CYS A 132 28.82 -6.31 16.02
C CYS A 132 29.35 -5.00 16.63
N THR A 133 29.54 -4.98 17.94
CA THR A 133 30.68 -4.25 18.51
C THR A 133 31.90 -5.09 18.20
N GLU A 134 32.78 -4.67 17.28
CA GLU A 134 34.25 -4.65 17.41
C GLU A 134 34.82 -3.80 16.26
N SER A 135 35.77 -2.93 16.60
CA SER A 135 36.48 -2.04 15.68
C SER A 135 37.25 -2.87 14.65
N SER A 136 36.82 -2.83 13.40
CA SER A 136 37.59 -3.36 12.27
C SER A 136 37.85 -2.21 11.30
N GLU A 137 39.12 -2.04 10.96
CA GLU A 137 39.69 -0.95 10.17
C GLU A 137 38.87 -0.65 8.90
N VAL A 138 38.35 0.58 8.81
CA VAL A 138 37.58 1.09 7.67
C VAL A 138 38.52 1.34 6.50
N SER A 139 38.50 0.46 5.51
CA SER A 139 38.99 0.78 4.16
C SER A 139 37.89 1.51 3.39
N ASP A 140 38.15 2.72 2.93
CA ASP A 140 37.21 3.50 2.13
C ASP A 140 36.93 2.80 0.79
N VAL A 141 35.73 2.24 0.66
CA VAL A 141 35.21 1.77 -0.63
C VAL A 141 34.20 2.82 -1.08
N GLU A 142 34.51 3.52 -2.18
CA GLU A 142 33.57 4.45 -2.80
C GLU A 142 32.41 3.66 -3.41
N THR A 143 31.38 3.41 -2.61
CA THR A 143 30.12 2.87 -3.11
C THR A 143 29.38 4.01 -3.79
N GLY A 144 29.17 3.92 -5.11
CA GLY A 144 28.29 4.81 -5.87
C GLY A 144 26.81 4.63 -5.50
N LEU A 145 26.52 4.69 -4.20
CA LEU A 145 25.21 4.48 -3.62
C LEU A 145 24.46 5.82 -3.62
N PHE A 146 23.58 5.99 -4.60
CA PHE A 146 22.66 7.11 -4.60
C PHE A 146 21.48 6.80 -3.67
N ILE A 147 21.51 7.36 -2.46
CA ILE A 147 20.37 7.32 -1.53
C ILE A 147 19.41 8.43 -1.95
N GLY A 148 18.67 8.20 -3.02
CA GLY A 148 17.65 9.11 -3.52
C GLY A 148 16.62 8.40 -4.41
N PRO A 149 15.46 9.04 -4.68
CA PRO A 149 14.42 8.46 -5.52
C PRO A 149 15.00 8.09 -6.90
N PRO A 150 14.68 6.91 -7.46
CA PRO A 150 15.32 6.44 -8.69
C PRO A 150 15.09 7.41 -9.86
N GLU A 151 16.17 7.73 -10.57
CA GLU A 151 16.12 8.60 -11.75
C GLU A 151 15.22 8.00 -12.83
N ARG A 152 14.31 8.83 -13.36
CA ARG A 152 13.47 8.46 -14.49
C ARG A 152 14.39 8.29 -15.70
N ARG A 153 14.59 7.05 -16.14
CA ARG A 153 15.39 6.71 -17.32
C ARG A 153 14.76 7.29 -18.58
N ASN A 154 15.20 8.48 -18.98
CA ASN A 154 14.94 9.03 -20.30
C ASN A 154 15.72 8.16 -21.29
N LYS A 155 15.02 7.44 -22.18
CA LYS A 155 15.66 6.60 -23.20
C LYS A 155 16.53 7.46 -24.09
N LEU A 156 17.85 7.30 -24.00
CA LEU A 156 18.79 7.86 -24.97
C LEU A 156 18.47 7.24 -26.34
N VAL A 157 17.95 8.05 -27.24
CA VAL A 157 17.84 7.72 -28.66
C VAL A 157 19.26 7.63 -29.20
N LEU A 158 19.71 6.41 -29.55
CA LEU A 158 20.91 6.21 -30.35
C LEU A 158 20.68 6.92 -31.69
N LYS A 159 21.44 7.99 -31.95
CA LYS A 159 21.60 8.53 -33.29
C LYS A 159 22.64 7.66 -34.01
N ASN A 160 22.21 7.07 -35.12
CA ASN A 160 23.10 6.50 -36.14
C ASN A 160 23.85 7.62 -36.87
#